data_AF-A0A062U5L4-F1
#
_entry.id   AF-A0A062U5L4-F1
#
_cell.length_a   1.000
_cell.length_b   1.000
_cell.length_c   1.000
_cell.angle_alpha   90.00
_cell.angle_beta   90.00
_cell.angle_gamma   90.00
#
_symmetry.space_group_name_H-M   'P 1'
#
loop_
_entity.id
_entity.type
_entity.pdbx_description
1 polymer ?
#
loop_
_entity_poly.entity_id
_entity_poly.type
_entity_poly.pdbx_seq_one_letter_code
_entity_poly.pdbx_strand_id
1 'polypeptide(L)'
;MTKNPFRYFKTSPEIIQLAVMMYVRFRLSLRNVEDLLHERGIDICHETVRHWVDRFGTYFAHKIRKHRSERMRQSPQWHWLLDGHCQGNRA
;
A
#
# COMPACT_ATOMS: atom_id res chain seq x y z
N MET A 1 10.91 18.58 11.97
CA MET A 1 10.73 17.60 13.06
C MET A 1 9.81 16.48 12.58
N THR A 2 10.37 15.35 12.17
CA THR A 2 9.59 14.15 11.80
C THR A 2 8.92 13.59 13.06
N LYS A 3 7.66 13.94 13.30
CA LYS A 3 6.88 13.35 14.40
C LYS A 3 6.69 11.87 14.12
N ASN A 4 7.25 10.99 14.94
CA ASN A 4 7.04 9.54 14.84
C ASN A 4 5.53 9.25 15.03
N PRO A 5 4.81 8.81 13.98
CA PRO A 5 3.36 8.65 14.04
C PRO A 5 2.93 7.50 14.98
N PHE A 6 3.88 6.64 15.36
CA PHE A 6 3.68 5.47 16.23
C PHE A 6 4.09 5.67 17.70
N ARG A 7 4.57 6.87 18.07
CA ARG A 7 5.23 7.11 19.37
C ARG A 7 4.37 6.86 20.62
N TYR A 8 3.04 6.74 20.46
CA TYR A 8 2.09 6.55 21.55
C TYR A 8 1.38 5.18 21.52
N PHE A 9 1.75 4.30 20.59
CA PHE A 9 1.11 3.00 20.46
C PHE A 9 1.89 1.94 21.24
N LYS A 10 1.16 1.14 22.04
CA LYS A 10 1.69 -0.06 22.70
C LYS A 10 1.88 -1.21 21.72
N THR A 11 1.10 -1.21 20.65
CA THR A 11 1.17 -2.20 19.57
C THR A 11 2.33 -1.88 18.62
N SER A 12 3.07 -2.92 18.22
CA SER A 12 4.19 -2.76 17.30
C SER A 12 3.72 -2.10 15.99
N PRO A 13 4.50 -1.14 15.45
CA PRO A 13 4.14 -0.42 14.23
C PRO A 13 4.01 -1.34 13.01
N GLU A 14 4.60 -2.54 13.05
CA GLU A 14 4.47 -3.58 12.02
C GLU A 14 3.07 -4.17 11.99
N ILE A 15 2.44 -4.40 13.15
CA ILE A 15 1.07 -4.91 13.24
C ILE A 15 0.08 -3.86 12.75
N ILE A 16 0.27 -2.60 13.15
CA ILE A 16 -0.56 -1.48 12.69
C ILE A 16 -0.44 -1.33 11.17
N GLN A 17 0.79 -1.41 10.64
CA GLN A 17 1.05 -1.39 9.20
C GLN A 17 0.34 -2.52 8.48
N LEU A 18 0.48 -3.75 8.97
CA LEU A 18 -0.14 -4.93 8.39
C LEU A 18 -1.66 -4.79 8.34
N ALA A 19 -2.30 -4.42 9.46
CA ALA A 19 -3.75 -4.26 9.55
C ALA A 19 -4.27 -3.21 8.56
N VAL A 20 -3.66 -2.02 8.54
CA VAL A 20 -4.08 -0.93 7.64
C VAL A 20 -3.80 -1.29 6.17
N MET A 21 -2.70 -1.98 5.88
CA MET A 21 -2.41 -2.47 4.53
C MET A 21 -3.41 -3.53 4.06
N MET A 22 -3.82 -4.46 4.93
CA MET A 22 -4.85 -5.46 4.63
C MET A 22 -6.18 -4.79 4.25
N TYR A 23 -6.58 -3.76 4.99
CA TYR A 23 -7.77 -2.98 4.69
C TYR A 23 -7.63 -2.16 3.38
N VAL A 24 -6.59 -1.33 3.24
CA VAL A 24 -6.46 -0.39 2.11
C VAL A 24 -6.13 -1.09 0.80
N ARG A 25 -5.26 -2.11 0.82
CA ARG A 25 -4.72 -2.75 -0.39
C ARG A 25 -5.58 -3.89 -0.90
N PHE A 26 -6.15 -4.68 0.00
CA PHE A 26 -6.97 -5.85 -0.35
C PHE A 26 -8.47 -5.62 -0.15
N ARG A 27 -8.88 -4.44 0.34
CA ARG A 27 -10.29 -4.07 0.61
C ARG A 27 -11.00 -5.08 1.50
N LEU A 28 -10.28 -5.67 2.45
CA LEU A 28 -10.86 -6.63 3.40
C LEU A 28 -11.82 -5.91 4.35
N SER A 29 -12.87 -6.63 4.77
CA SER A 29 -13.76 -6.17 5.83
C SER A 29 -12.98 -6.07 7.16
N LEU A 30 -13.41 -5.21 8.07
CA LEU A 30 -12.74 -5.06 9.36
C LEU A 30 -12.74 -6.37 10.18
N ARG A 31 -13.80 -7.18 10.06
CA ARG A 31 -13.90 -8.51 10.69
C ARG A 31 -12.90 -9.50 10.11
N ASN A 32 -12.75 -9.53 8.78
CA ASN A 32 -11.75 -10.40 8.15
C ASN A 32 -10.32 -10.01 8.56
N VAL A 33 -10.06 -8.72 8.79
CA VAL A 33 -8.76 -8.26 9.29
C VAL A 33 -8.54 -8.70 10.74
N GLU A 34 -9.56 -8.62 11.59
CA GLU A 34 -9.54 -9.16 12.96
C GLU A 34 -9.25 -10.67 12.96
N ASP A 35 -10.00 -11.46 12.17
CA ASP A 35 -9.81 -12.92 12.08
C ASP A 35 -8.38 -13.28 11.65
N LEU A 36 -7.84 -12.60 10.62
CA LEU A 36 -6.47 -12.83 10.12
C LEU A 36 -5.39 -12.44 11.14
N LEU A 37 -5.67 -11.48 12.02
CA LEU A 37 -4.76 -11.12 13.11
C LEU A 37 -4.86 -12.14 14.25
N HIS A 38 -6.07 -12.63 14.55
CA HIS A 38 -6.29 -13.71 15.52
C HIS A 38 -5.59 -15.00 15.11
N GLU A 39 -5.64 -15.39 13.83
CA GLU A 39 -4.90 -16.54 13.30
C GLU A 39 -3.38 -16.43 13.51
N ARG A 40 -2.86 -15.20 13.65
CA ARG A 40 -1.44 -14.91 13.94
C ARG A 40 -1.15 -14.79 15.44
N GLY A 41 -2.12 -15.09 16.31
CA GLY A 41 -2.00 -14.97 17.76
C GLY A 41 -2.07 -13.52 18.28
N ILE A 42 -2.62 -12.60 17.48
CA ILE A 42 -2.73 -11.19 17.83
C ILE A 42 -4.20 -10.88 18.14
N ASP A 43 -4.55 -10.84 19.43
CA ASP A 43 -5.92 -10.57 19.90
C ASP A 43 -6.24 -9.07 19.82
N ILE A 44 -7.01 -8.65 18.80
CA ILE A 44 -7.35 -7.24 18.53
C ILE A 44 -8.74 -7.13 17.91
N CYS A 45 -9.62 -6.36 18.54
CA CYS A 45 -10.95 -6.08 18.02
C CYS A 45 -10.92 -5.24 16.73
N HIS A 46 -11.87 -5.48 15.81
CA HIS A 46 -12.07 -4.70 14.59
C HIS A 46 -12.24 -3.18 14.83
N GLU A 47 -12.72 -2.74 16.00
CA GLU A 47 -12.81 -1.33 16.38
C GLU A 47 -11.42 -0.68 16.48
N THR A 48 -10.42 -1.42 16.98
CA THR A 48 -9.02 -0.95 17.04
C THR A 48 -8.45 -0.82 15.63
N VAL A 49 -8.74 -1.80 14.76
CA VAL A 49 -8.38 -1.74 13.34
C VAL A 49 -9.02 -0.51 12.68
N ARG A 50 -10.30 -0.24 12.97
CA ARG A 50 -11.00 0.96 12.47
C ARG A 50 -10.31 2.25 12.90
N HIS A 51 -9.92 2.36 14.17
CA HIS A 51 -9.17 3.52 14.67
C HIS A 51 -7.82 3.71 13.97
N TRP A 52 -7.11 2.62 13.68
CA TRP A 52 -5.85 2.70 12.93
C TRP A 52 -6.05 3.11 11.48
N VAL A 53 -7.10 2.60 10.83
CA VAL A 53 -7.46 2.98 9.45
C VAL A 53 -7.86 4.46 9.39
N ASP A 54 -8.63 4.96 10.37
CA ASP A 54 -9.01 6.38 10.42
C ASP A 54 -7.78 7.29 10.57
N ARG A 55 -6.86 6.94 11.50
CA ARG A 55 -5.68 7.75 11.78
C ARG A 55 -4.58 7.64 10.71
N PHE A 56 -4.35 6.44 10.18
CA PHE A 56 -3.20 6.16 9.30
C PHE A 56 -3.59 5.86 7.84
N GLY A 57 -4.88 5.69 7.55
CA GLY A 57 -5.34 5.30 6.22
C GLY A 57 -4.88 6.28 5.14
N THR A 58 -4.98 7.59 5.39
CA THR A 58 -4.51 8.63 4.46
C THR A 58 -2.99 8.60 4.28
N TYR A 59 -2.24 8.42 5.37
CA TYR A 59 -0.78 8.30 5.36
C TYR A 59 -0.31 7.10 4.51
N PHE A 60 -0.90 5.91 4.74
CA PHE A 60 -0.57 4.72 3.96
C PHE A 60 -1.08 4.79 2.53
N ALA A 61 -2.29 5.31 2.29
CA ALA A 61 -2.80 5.50 0.95
C ALA A 61 -1.89 6.42 0.12
N HIS A 62 -1.40 7.52 0.71
CA HIS A 62 -0.45 8.40 0.05
C HIS A 62 0.87 7.67 -0.23
N LYS A 63 1.41 6.93 0.74
CA LYS A 63 2.65 6.15 0.57
C LYS A 63 2.51 5.10 -0.56
N ILE A 64 1.39 4.37 -0.61
CA ILE A 64 1.10 3.38 -1.66
C ILE A 64 0.99 4.06 -3.03
N ARG A 65 0.28 5.19 -3.12
CA ARG A 65 0.12 5.96 -4.38
C ARG A 65 1.47 6.48 -4.88
N LYS A 66 2.29 7.01 -3.97
CA LYS A 66 3.65 7.49 -4.28
C LYS A 66 4.53 6.35 -4.81
N HIS A 67 4.60 5.22 -4.11
CA HIS A 67 5.37 4.05 -4.56
C HIS A 67 4.88 3.53 -5.92
N ARG A 68 3.57 3.54 -6.18
CA ARG A 68 3.01 3.14 -7.48
C ARG A 68 3.44 4.12 -8.58
N SER A 69 3.35 5.42 -8.33
CA SER A 69 3.78 6.45 -9.28
C SER A 69 5.27 6.40 -9.57
N GLU A 70 6.10 6.19 -8.54
CA GLU A 70 7.54 6.03 -8.69
C GLU A 70 7.89 4.77 -9.49
N ARG A 71 7.26 3.62 -9.21
CA ARG A 71 7.44 2.41 -10.02
C ARG A 71 7.02 2.61 -11.47
N MET A 72 5.94 3.36 -11.71
CA MET A 72 5.49 3.68 -13.07
C MET A 72 6.45 4.62 -13.80
N ARG A 73 7.11 5.54 -13.08
CA ARG A 73 8.17 6.40 -13.62
C ARG A 73 9.49 5.67 -13.85
N GLN A 74 9.77 4.62 -13.08
CA GLN A 74 10.97 3.80 -13.19
C GLN A 74 10.82 2.66 -14.22
N SER A 75 9.60 2.27 -14.58
CA SER A 75 9.36 1.50 -15.79
C SER A 75 9.74 2.40 -16.97
N PRO A 76 10.71 2.03 -17.83
CA PRO A 76 10.90 2.72 -19.08
C PRO A 76 9.55 2.76 -19.75
N GLN A 77 9.08 3.99 -19.95
CA GLN A 77 7.99 4.38 -20.82
C GLN A 77 7.88 3.36 -21.94
N TRP A 78 6.75 2.65 -22.01
CA TRP A 78 6.35 1.79 -23.11
C TRP A 78 6.97 2.30 -24.40
N HIS A 79 8.13 1.74 -24.76
CA HIS A 79 8.77 2.01 -26.02
C HIS A 79 7.85 1.27 -26.95
N TRP A 80 6.87 1.99 -27.50
CA TRP A 80 6.05 1.50 -28.58
C TRP A 80 7.02 0.83 -29.53
N LEU A 81 6.91 -0.49 -29.64
CA LEU A 81 7.56 -1.27 -30.67
C LEU A 81 6.94 -0.82 -31.99
N LEU A 82 7.33 0.38 -32.42
CA LEU A 82 7.21 0.93 -33.75
C LEU A 82 8.64 1.01 -34.29
N ASP A 83 9.40 -0.09 -34.16
CA ASP A 83 10.51 -0.32 -35.07
C ASP A 83 9.96 -1.08 -36.29
N GLY A 84 9.07 -0.39 -36.98
CA GLY A 84 8.74 -0.70 -38.37
C GLY A 84 9.90 -0.19 -39.21
N HIS A 85 10.96 -0.99 -39.31
CA HIS A 85 11.92 -0.89 -40.39
C HIS A 85 11.16 -0.86 -41.73
N CYS A 86 11.00 0.33 -42.31
CA CYS A 86 10.80 0.50 -43.74
C CYS A 86 12.01 1.26 -44.27
N GLN A 87 13.11 0.51 -44.47
CA GLN A 87 14.19 0.95 -45.34
C GLN A 87 13.63 0.98 -46.77
N GLY A 88 13.52 2.18 -47.35
CA GLY A 88 12.94 2.35 -48.68
C GLY A 88 13.43 3.61 -49.38
N ASN A 89 14.75 3.75 -49.55
CA ASN A 89 15.28 4.56 -50.64
C ASN A 89 15.18 3.73 -51.92
N ARG A 90 14.33 4.14 -52.88
CA ARG A 90 14.62 3.94 -54.31
C ARG A 90 13.73 4.81 -55.22
N ALA A 91 14.44 5.54 -56.08
CA ALA A 91 14.05 6.27 -57.30
C ALA A 91 13.29 7.60 -57.13
#